data_AF-A0A9J6A4H4-F1
#
_entry.id   AF-A0A9J6A4H4-F1
#
_cell.length_a   1.000
_cell.length_b   1.000
_cell.length_c   1.000
_cell.angle_alpha   90.00
_cell.angle_beta   90.00
_cell.angle_gamma   90.00
#
_symmetry.space_group_name_H-M   'P 1'
#
loop_
_entity.id
_entity.type
_entity.pdbx_description
1 polymer ?
#
loop_
_entity_poly.entity_id
_entity_poly.type
_entity_poly.pdbx_seq_one_letter_code
_entity_poly.pdbx_strand_id
1 'polypeptide(L)'
;MGCCCRAGSSWLTTPRLITNAACLNFRPIFNMCSVSFHRNNTSSPTASYSRRWYKPERRGGISQAPEIARHWVQGDALPGGKHQEERFTVVSYNILGDRNVSNHGDLYRNVLPTYLDWDHRRRVICEELLGLNPDIIYLQRRTGGSVDGCAMFWKVDKFQLLEGESVEFRQHGLRDNVAQLSVFETREAKSRRLIVGNIHVLYNPNRGDVKLGQVRSCFLSFFFLLS
;
A
#
# COMPACT_ATOMS: atom_id res chain seq x y z
N MET A 1 -24.16 0.02 -16.37
CA MET A 1 -24.34 1.29 -15.61
C MET A 1 -23.85 1.04 -14.19
N GLY A 2 -22.58 1.36 -13.91
CA GLY A 2 -21.91 1.01 -12.66
C GLY A 2 -22.30 1.94 -11.52
N CYS A 3 -22.79 1.38 -10.41
CA CYS A 3 -23.08 2.12 -9.18
C CYS A 3 -21.79 2.64 -8.55
N CYS A 4 -21.58 3.97 -8.63
CA CYS A 4 -20.66 4.68 -7.76
C CYS A 4 -21.23 4.72 -6.33
N CYS A 5 -20.78 3.81 -5.47
CA CYS A 5 -21.09 3.90 -4.04
C CYS A 5 -20.37 5.13 -3.44
N ARG A 6 -21.10 6.24 -3.26
CA ARG A 6 -20.69 7.35 -2.37
C ARG A 6 -20.68 6.85 -0.93
N ALA A 7 -19.55 6.32 -0.47
CA ALA A 7 -19.33 6.08 0.95
C ALA A 7 -18.84 7.37 1.61
N GLY A 8 -19.68 7.95 2.48
CA GLY A 8 -19.37 9.12 3.29
C GLY A 8 -18.33 8.81 4.37
N SER A 9 -17.05 9.00 4.05
CA SER A 9 -15.97 9.37 4.99
C SER A 9 -14.72 9.69 4.17
N SER A 10 -14.54 10.98 3.86
CA SER A 10 -13.63 11.52 2.85
C SER A 10 -12.18 11.69 3.34
N TRP A 11 -11.33 10.69 3.13
CA TRP A 11 -9.87 10.90 3.19
C TRP A 11 -9.15 10.53 1.88
N LEU A 12 -9.70 9.61 1.09
CA LEU A 12 -9.21 9.31 -0.27
C LEU A 12 -9.84 10.24 -1.33
N THR A 13 -10.97 10.88 -1.02
CA THR A 13 -11.67 11.82 -1.92
C THR A 13 -11.26 13.28 -1.74
N THR A 14 -10.48 13.60 -0.72
CA THR A 14 -9.81 14.90 -0.61
C THR A 14 -8.40 14.79 -1.18
N PRO A 15 -8.04 15.55 -2.23
CA PRO A 15 -6.69 15.62 -2.81
C PRO A 15 -5.63 16.24 -1.88
N ARG A 16 -5.76 16.11 -0.55
CA ARG A 16 -4.92 16.76 0.46
C ARG A 16 -3.76 15.90 0.98
N LEU A 17 -3.49 14.77 0.34
CA LEU A 17 -2.32 13.93 0.67
C LEU A 17 -1.01 14.50 0.11
N ILE A 18 -1.11 15.39 -0.88
CA ILE A 18 0.00 16.12 -1.47
C ILE A 18 -0.68 17.41 -1.99
N THR A 19 -0.30 18.63 -1.57
CA THR A 19 -0.86 19.91 -2.09
C THR A 19 0.22 20.91 -2.49
N ASN A 20 1.38 20.43 -2.94
CA ASN A 20 2.41 21.27 -3.57
C ASN A 20 2.33 21.12 -5.10
N ALA A 21 2.93 22.04 -5.86
CA ALA A 21 2.91 22.02 -7.33
C ALA A 21 3.32 20.66 -7.97
N ALA A 22 4.07 19.81 -7.25
CA ALA A 22 4.37 18.42 -7.62
C ALA A 22 3.13 17.52 -7.83
N CYS A 23 1.98 17.86 -7.24
CA CYS A 23 0.73 17.08 -7.34
C CYS A 23 0.06 17.18 -8.69
N LEU A 24 0.33 18.25 -9.44
CA LEU A 24 -0.24 18.42 -10.77
C LEU A 24 0.18 17.28 -11.70
N ASN A 25 1.31 16.61 -11.38
CA ASN A 25 1.83 15.51 -12.16
C ASN A 25 1.46 14.13 -11.63
N PHE A 26 0.78 13.98 -10.48
CA PHE A 26 0.38 12.66 -9.97
C PHE A 26 -1.10 12.36 -10.23
N ARG A 27 -1.40 11.18 -10.75
CA ARG A 27 -2.77 10.65 -10.83
C ARG A 27 -2.97 9.55 -9.80
N PRO A 28 -4.11 9.54 -9.08
CA PRO A 28 -4.43 8.48 -8.13
C PRO A 28 -5.38 7.43 -8.73
N ILE A 29 -5.24 6.17 -8.30
CA ILE A 29 -6.32 5.16 -8.34
C ILE A 29 -6.41 4.52 -6.95
N PHE A 30 -7.64 4.38 -6.46
CA PHE A 30 -7.94 3.79 -5.17
C PHE A 30 -8.69 2.48 -5.34
N ASN A 31 -8.34 1.48 -4.54
CA ASN A 31 -9.13 0.26 -4.39
C ASN A 31 -9.45 0.05 -2.90
N MET A 32 -10.74 -0.08 -2.59
CA MET A 32 -11.25 -0.42 -1.25
C MET A 32 -12.25 -1.55 -1.39
N CYS A 33 -12.19 -2.53 -0.49
CA CYS A 33 -13.17 -3.61 -0.48
C CYS A 33 -14.58 -3.06 -0.21
N SER A 34 -15.52 -3.40 -1.10
CA SER A 34 -16.93 -2.98 -0.99
C SER A 34 -17.63 -3.59 0.23
N VAL A 35 -18.44 -2.78 0.94
CA VAL A 35 -19.19 -3.20 2.13
C VAL A 35 -20.63 -3.55 1.72
N SER A 36 -20.94 -4.83 1.59
CA SER A 36 -22.33 -5.31 1.60
C SER A 36 -22.76 -5.47 3.05
N PHE A 37 -23.75 -4.67 3.50
CA PHE A 37 -24.38 -4.86 4.81
C PHE A 37 -25.22 -6.14 4.81
N HIS A 38 -24.58 -7.28 5.00
CA HIS A 38 -25.25 -8.49 5.48
C HIS A 38 -24.91 -8.68 6.95
N ARG A 39 -25.93 -8.46 7.78
CA ARG A 39 -25.87 -8.59 9.24
C ARG A 39 -25.84 -10.09 9.59
N ASN A 40 -24.66 -10.70 9.52
CA ASN A 40 -24.45 -12.03 10.09
C ASN A 40 -23.61 -11.89 11.37
N ASN A 41 -24.27 -12.14 12.51
CA ASN A 41 -23.63 -12.29 13.81
C ASN A 41 -22.79 -13.57 13.80
N THR A 42 -21.51 -13.46 13.46
CA THR A 42 -20.51 -14.48 13.75
C THR A 42 -19.39 -13.86 14.57
N SER A 43 -19.55 -13.95 15.89
CA SER A 43 -18.49 -13.70 16.85
C SER A 43 -17.36 -14.71 16.62
N SER A 44 -16.29 -14.28 15.96
CA SER A 44 -15.05 -15.07 15.89
C SER A 44 -14.31 -14.92 17.23
N PRO A 45 -13.82 -16.01 17.84
CA PRO A 45 -13.16 -15.95 19.14
C PRO A 45 -11.86 -15.16 19.07
N THR A 46 -11.66 -14.28 20.04
CA THR A 46 -10.45 -13.48 20.25
C THR A 46 -9.30 -14.40 20.68
N ALA A 47 -8.63 -15.04 19.71
CA ALA A 47 -7.43 -15.82 19.99
C ALA A 47 -6.29 -14.88 20.41
N SER A 48 -5.86 -15.01 21.66
CA SER A 48 -4.67 -14.34 22.20
C SER A 48 -3.41 -14.90 21.51
N TYR A 49 -2.90 -14.19 20.50
CA TYR A 49 -1.65 -14.53 19.84
C TYR A 49 -0.45 -14.03 20.65
N SER A 50 0.30 -14.96 21.26
CA SER A 50 1.59 -14.70 21.88
C SER A 50 2.65 -14.43 20.80
N ARG A 51 2.87 -13.15 20.49
CA ARG A 51 3.91 -12.71 19.54
C ARG A 51 5.23 -12.45 20.26
N ARG A 52 6.19 -13.35 20.11
CA ARG A 52 7.59 -13.13 20.52
C ARG A 52 8.30 -12.32 19.43
N TRP A 53 8.10 -11.00 19.44
CA TRP A 53 8.93 -10.06 18.68
C TRP A 53 10.25 -9.80 19.42
N TYR A 54 11.32 -9.54 18.66
CA TYR A 54 12.63 -9.15 19.20
C TYR A 54 12.49 -7.93 20.13
N LYS A 55 12.87 -8.09 21.40
CA LYS A 55 12.92 -7.04 22.41
C LYS A 55 14.37 -6.55 22.54
N PRO A 56 14.73 -5.35 22.06
CA PRO A 56 15.92 -4.72 22.56
C PRO A 56 15.59 -4.21 23.97
N GLU A 57 16.15 -4.87 24.98
CA GLU A 57 16.18 -4.34 26.34
C GLU A 57 17.06 -3.08 26.33
N ARG A 58 16.46 -1.90 26.34
CA ARG A 58 17.16 -0.69 26.79
C ARG A 58 16.24 0.19 27.63
N ARG A 59 16.57 0.19 28.93
CA ARG A 59 16.31 1.30 29.86
C ARG A 59 17.08 2.52 29.35
N GLY A 60 16.43 3.68 29.31
CA GLY A 60 17.08 4.96 29.04
C GLY A 60 16.13 5.89 28.29
N GLY A 61 15.74 6.99 28.93
CA GLY A 61 14.94 8.04 28.30
C GLY A 61 15.69 8.63 27.12
N ILE A 62 15.17 8.43 25.91
CA ILE A 62 15.70 9.02 24.69
C ILE A 62 14.84 10.26 24.41
N SER A 63 15.41 11.45 24.66
CA SER A 63 14.75 12.75 24.40
C SER A 63 14.90 13.23 22.95
N GLN A 64 15.66 12.53 22.11
CA GLN A 64 15.80 12.83 20.68
C GLN A 64 15.33 11.65 19.83
N ALA A 65 14.40 11.90 18.91
CA ALA A 65 14.02 10.91 17.91
C ALA A 65 15.27 10.43 17.17
N PRO A 66 15.52 9.11 17.04
CA PRO A 66 16.65 8.62 16.28
C PRO A 66 16.54 9.09 14.82
N GLU A 67 17.61 9.68 14.29
CA GLU A 67 17.70 10.06 12.88
C GLU A 67 17.76 8.79 12.03
N ILE A 68 16.69 8.48 11.31
CA ILE A 68 16.63 7.33 10.40
C ILE A 68 17.15 7.78 9.03
N ALA A 69 18.46 7.69 8.82
CA ALA A 69 19.06 7.90 7.50
C ALA A 69 19.04 6.60 6.68
N ARG A 70 18.37 6.62 5.53
CA ARG A 70 18.39 5.52 4.55
C ARG A 70 19.37 5.86 3.43
N HIS A 71 20.24 4.93 3.06
CA HIS A 71 21.19 5.08 1.96
C HIS A 71 20.79 4.19 0.78
N TRP A 72 21.10 4.65 -0.44
CA TRP A 72 20.94 3.85 -1.64
C TRP A 72 22.00 2.75 -1.69
N VAL A 73 21.60 1.54 -2.06
CA VAL A 73 22.51 0.44 -2.38
C VAL A 73 22.35 0.14 -3.86
N GLN A 74 23.46 0.13 -4.59
CA GLN A 74 23.46 -0.18 -6.02
C GLN A 74 23.47 -1.70 -6.19
N GLY A 75 22.53 -2.21 -7.00
CA GLY A 75 22.51 -3.63 -7.39
C GLY A 75 23.55 -3.94 -8.46
N ASP A 76 23.81 -5.23 -8.67
CA ASP A 76 24.75 -5.69 -9.68
C ASP A 76 24.32 -5.25 -11.08
N ALA A 77 25.23 -4.61 -11.82
CA ALA A 77 24.98 -4.25 -13.21
C ALA A 77 25.01 -5.51 -14.08
N LEU A 78 24.00 -5.68 -14.94
CA LEU A 78 23.99 -6.77 -15.90
C LEU A 78 25.15 -6.59 -16.90
N PRO A 79 26.02 -7.59 -17.09
CA PRO A 79 27.13 -7.48 -18.03
C PRO A 79 26.60 -7.40 -19.48
N GLY A 80 26.75 -6.25 -20.14
CA GLY A 80 26.57 -6.10 -21.59
C GLY A 80 25.57 -5.04 -22.11
N GLY A 81 24.97 -4.19 -21.27
CA GLY A 81 23.91 -3.28 -21.73
C GLY A 81 24.36 -1.88 -22.17
N LYS A 82 24.47 -1.64 -23.49
CA LYS A 82 24.33 -0.28 -24.09
C LYS A 82 22.85 0.14 -24.17
N HIS A 83 22.04 -0.17 -23.17
CA HIS A 83 20.71 0.41 -23.08
C HIS A 83 20.87 1.76 -22.40
N GLN A 84 20.43 2.85 -23.04
CA GLN A 84 20.03 4.02 -22.27
C GLN A 84 18.91 3.52 -21.34
N GLU A 85 19.27 3.23 -20.11
CA GLU A 85 18.40 2.60 -19.13
C GLU A 85 17.25 3.55 -18.82
N GLU A 86 16.05 3.23 -19.31
CA GLU A 86 14.81 3.80 -18.80
C GLU A 86 14.72 3.46 -17.31
N ARG A 87 15.20 4.38 -16.47
CA ARG A 87 15.20 4.25 -15.03
C ARG A 87 14.00 4.96 -14.46
N PHE A 88 13.23 4.24 -13.66
CA PHE A 88 12.17 4.80 -12.86
C PHE A 88 12.26 4.30 -11.42
N THR A 89 11.56 4.99 -10.54
CA THR A 89 11.58 4.75 -9.09
C THR A 89 10.19 4.37 -8.61
N VAL A 90 10.14 3.38 -7.73
CA VAL A 90 8.90 2.88 -7.13
C VAL A 90 9.07 2.91 -5.61
N VAL A 91 8.07 3.44 -4.90
CA VAL A 91 7.95 3.34 -3.45
C VAL A 91 6.75 2.50 -3.10
N SER A 92 6.88 1.58 -2.13
CA SER A 92 5.78 0.76 -1.61
C SER A 92 5.76 0.77 -0.09
N TYR A 93 4.74 1.36 0.51
CA TYR A 93 4.60 1.55 1.95
C TYR A 93 3.25 1.11 2.51
N ASN A 94 3.31 0.26 3.53
CA ASN A 94 2.18 0.07 4.44
C ASN A 94 2.16 1.22 5.45
N ILE A 95 1.21 2.13 5.31
CA ILE A 95 1.16 3.38 6.08
C ILE A 95 0.51 3.23 7.46
N LEU A 96 0.17 2.00 7.87
CA LEU A 96 -0.47 1.68 9.15
C LEU A 96 -1.75 2.50 9.39
N GLY A 97 -2.92 1.92 9.10
CA GLY A 97 -4.17 2.65 9.26
C GLY A 97 -4.44 3.05 10.71
N ASP A 98 -4.96 4.26 10.89
CA ASP A 98 -5.21 4.87 12.20
C ASP A 98 -6.04 3.97 13.13
N ARG A 99 -7.16 3.44 12.63
CA ARG A 99 -7.99 2.47 13.36
C ARG A 99 -7.25 1.18 13.73
N ASN A 100 -6.24 0.78 12.95
CA ASN A 100 -5.43 -0.39 13.27
C ASN A 100 -4.52 -0.11 14.48
N VAL A 101 -4.02 1.12 14.62
CA VAL A 101 -3.29 1.56 15.81
C VAL A 101 -4.21 1.56 17.03
N SER A 102 -5.40 2.16 16.92
CA SER A 102 -6.36 2.23 18.03
C SER A 102 -6.83 0.84 18.48
N ASN A 103 -7.06 -0.08 17.54
CA ASN A 103 -7.55 -1.43 17.83
C ASN A 103 -6.46 -2.37 18.37
N HIS A 104 -5.18 -2.05 18.15
CA HIS A 104 -4.04 -2.90 18.54
C HIS A 104 -2.96 -2.10 19.27
N GLY A 105 -3.37 -1.21 20.18
CA GLY A 105 -2.44 -0.39 20.96
C GLY A 105 -1.46 -1.21 21.81
N ASP A 106 -1.80 -2.47 22.12
CA ASP A 106 -0.93 -3.42 22.80
C ASP A 106 0.38 -3.70 22.05
N LEU A 107 0.38 -3.57 20.71
CA LEU A 107 1.57 -3.75 19.88
C LEU A 107 2.54 -2.58 19.93
N TYR A 108 2.07 -1.42 20.38
CA TYR A 108 2.81 -0.17 20.32
C TYR A 108 3.07 0.44 21.70
N ARG A 109 3.01 -0.36 22.77
CA ARG A 109 3.19 0.10 24.18
C ARG A 109 4.50 0.85 24.44
N ASN A 110 5.54 0.59 23.64
CA ASN A 110 6.85 1.23 23.77
C ASN A 110 7.01 2.46 22.86
N VAL A 111 5.97 2.87 22.14
CA VAL A 111 5.98 4.01 21.23
C VAL A 111 5.22 5.16 21.89
N LEU A 112 5.82 6.36 21.93
CA LEU A 112 5.16 7.54 22.45
C LEU A 112 3.85 7.81 21.67
N PRO A 113 2.73 8.13 22.34
CA PRO A 113 1.45 8.41 21.67
C PRO A 113 1.54 9.47 20.56
N THR A 114 2.40 10.48 20.74
CA THR A 114 2.67 11.52 19.73
C THR A 114 3.17 10.94 18.38
N TYR A 115 3.91 9.83 18.40
CA TYR A 115 4.37 9.15 17.17
C TYR A 115 3.30 8.25 16.56
N LEU A 116 2.26 7.89 17.32
CA LEU A 116 1.11 7.11 16.85
C LEU A 116 -0.01 7.98 16.30
N ASP A 117 -0.04 9.25 16.70
CA ASP A 117 -0.95 10.26 16.17
C ASP A 117 -0.92 10.28 14.62
N TRP A 118 -2.11 10.30 14.03
CA TRP A 118 -2.24 10.22 12.58
C TRP A 118 -1.68 11.45 11.88
N ASP A 119 -1.90 12.65 12.42
CA ASP A 119 -1.41 13.89 11.79
C ASP A 119 0.11 13.94 11.84
N HIS A 120 0.72 13.52 12.95
CA HIS A 120 2.17 13.37 13.05
C HIS A 120 2.71 12.39 12.01
N ARG A 121 2.17 11.15 11.97
CA ARG A 121 2.62 10.12 11.03
C ARG A 121 2.43 10.56 9.58
N ARG A 122 1.27 11.13 9.25
CA ARG A 122 0.97 11.65 7.91
C ARG A 122 2.04 12.66 7.48
N ARG A 123 2.37 13.62 8.33
CA ARG A 123 3.39 14.64 8.03
C ARG A 123 4.74 14.01 7.69
N VAL A 124 5.24 13.09 8.54
CA VAL A 124 6.53 12.42 8.32
C VAL A 124 6.52 11.57 7.04
N ILE A 125 5.44 10.81 6.80
CA ILE A 125 5.30 10.00 5.57
C ILE A 125 5.31 10.90 4.34
N CYS A 126 4.59 12.03 4.38
CA CYS A 126 4.58 12.98 3.27
C CYS A 126 5.97 13.61 3.03
N GLU A 127 6.67 14.01 4.09
CA GLU A 127 8.05 14.54 4.00
C GLU A 127 9.00 13.51 3.36
N GLU A 128 8.91 12.23 3.75
CA GLU A 128 9.71 11.14 3.16
C GLU A 128 9.37 10.93 1.68
N LEU A 129 8.08 10.83 1.32
CA LEU A 129 7.66 10.64 -0.07
C LEU A 129 8.05 11.81 -0.98
N LEU A 130 7.98 13.05 -0.47
CA LEU A 130 8.43 14.24 -1.18
C LEU A 130 9.95 14.24 -1.37
N GLY A 131 10.71 13.86 -0.34
CA GLY A 131 12.16 13.77 -0.42
C GLY A 131 12.66 12.68 -1.38
N LEU A 132 11.93 11.56 -1.46
CA LEU A 132 12.23 10.47 -2.40
C LEU A 132 11.86 10.82 -3.86
N ASN A 133 10.85 11.67 -4.07
CA ASN A 133 10.31 12.05 -5.38
C ASN A 133 10.12 10.87 -6.36
N PRO A 134 9.48 9.76 -5.93
CA PRO A 134 9.38 8.55 -6.75
C PRO A 134 8.49 8.75 -7.97
N ASP A 135 8.64 7.93 -9.00
CA ASP A 135 7.79 8.02 -10.20
C ASP A 135 6.46 7.25 -10.02
N ILE A 136 6.46 6.21 -9.20
CA ILE A 136 5.27 5.43 -8.81
C ILE A 136 5.26 5.26 -7.28
N ILE A 137 4.10 5.48 -6.66
CA ILE A 137 3.87 5.34 -5.21
C ILE A 137 2.76 4.32 -4.97
N TYR A 138 3.04 3.36 -4.07
CA TYR A 138 2.12 2.37 -3.56
C TYR A 138 1.89 2.53 -2.07
N LEU A 139 0.63 2.69 -1.67
CA LEU A 139 0.25 2.74 -0.26
C LEU A 139 -0.73 1.61 0.06
N GLN A 140 -0.52 0.93 1.18
CA GLN A 140 -1.48 -0.03 1.74
C GLN A 140 -1.97 0.44 3.11
N ARG A 141 -3.28 0.32 3.38
CA ARG A 141 -3.88 0.72 4.66
C ARG A 141 -5.02 -0.22 5.07
N ARG A 142 -4.98 -0.69 6.31
CA ARG A 142 -6.10 -1.43 6.96
C ARG A 142 -6.97 -0.48 7.77
N THR A 143 -8.28 -0.46 7.53
CA THR A 143 -9.19 0.53 8.17
C THR A 143 -9.89 0.00 9.42
N GLY A 144 -9.29 -0.96 10.14
CA GLY A 144 -9.73 -1.46 11.47
C GLY A 144 -11.06 -2.23 11.51
N GLY A 145 -11.95 -2.04 10.53
CA GLY A 145 -13.24 -2.74 10.40
C GLY A 145 -13.24 -3.86 9.33
N SER A 146 -12.12 -4.58 9.22
CA SER A 146 -11.87 -5.62 8.19
C SER A 146 -11.69 -5.16 6.74
N VAL A 147 -11.95 -3.89 6.42
CA VAL A 147 -11.72 -3.34 5.07
C VAL A 147 -10.24 -2.98 4.90
N ASP A 148 -9.58 -3.67 3.97
CA ASP A 148 -8.28 -3.26 3.43
C ASP A 148 -8.46 -2.30 2.25
N GLY A 149 -7.49 -1.41 2.08
CA GLY A 149 -7.42 -0.50 0.94
C GLY A 149 -5.99 -0.38 0.42
N CYS A 150 -5.90 -0.16 -0.89
CA CYS A 150 -4.67 0.12 -1.61
C CYS A 150 -4.84 1.42 -2.41
N ALA A 151 -3.76 2.19 -2.53
CA ALA A 151 -3.70 3.35 -3.39
C ALA A 151 -2.44 3.28 -4.26
N MET A 152 -2.58 3.72 -5.51
CA MET A 152 -1.48 3.87 -6.46
C MET A 152 -1.47 5.30 -6.98
N PHE A 153 -0.28 5.89 -7.02
CA PHE A 153 -0.03 7.18 -7.63
C PHE A 153 1.10 7.06 -8.63
N TRP A 154 1.05 7.78 -9.75
CA TRP A 154 2.14 7.80 -10.73
C TRP A 154 2.29 9.17 -11.39
N LYS A 155 3.51 9.46 -11.86
CA LYS A 155 3.86 10.64 -12.66
C LYS A 155 3.29 10.55 -14.08
N VAL A 156 2.33 11.41 -14.40
CA VAL A 156 1.62 11.42 -15.70
C VAL A 156 2.45 11.84 -16.88
N ASP A 157 3.50 12.60 -16.63
CA ASP A 157 4.51 13.04 -17.60
C ASP A 157 5.44 11.89 -17.99
N LYS A 158 5.52 10.83 -17.18
CA LYS A 158 6.31 9.62 -17.47
C LYS A 158 5.49 8.42 -17.90
N PHE A 159 4.30 8.25 -17.32
CA PHE A 159 3.47 7.06 -17.52
C PHE A 159 2.06 7.40 -17.94
N GLN A 160 1.56 6.65 -18.92
CA GLN A 160 0.16 6.63 -19.30
C GLN A 160 -0.47 5.33 -18.81
N LEU A 161 -1.51 5.43 -17.99
CA LEU A 161 -2.33 4.28 -17.62
C LEU A 161 -3.10 3.81 -18.86
N LEU A 162 -2.94 2.54 -19.23
CA LEU A 162 -3.70 1.89 -20.28
C LEU A 162 -4.90 1.14 -19.69
N GLU A 163 -4.65 0.35 -18.63
CA GLU A 163 -5.66 -0.51 -18.03
C GLU A 163 -5.43 -0.64 -16.53
N GLY A 164 -6.51 -0.83 -15.77
CA GLY A 164 -6.45 -1.07 -14.34
C GLY A 164 -7.48 -2.08 -13.88
N GLU A 165 -7.05 -3.03 -13.07
CA GLU A 165 -7.90 -4.07 -12.49
C GLU A 165 -7.87 -3.95 -10.96
N SER A 166 -9.06 -3.98 -10.36
CA SER A 166 -9.22 -4.04 -8.91
C SER A 166 -9.69 -5.44 -8.51
N VAL A 167 -8.87 -6.14 -7.73
CA VAL A 167 -9.15 -7.51 -7.29
C VAL A 167 -9.64 -7.47 -5.85
N GLU A 168 -10.87 -7.91 -5.64
CA GLU A 168 -11.41 -8.17 -4.30
C GLU A 168 -11.32 -9.68 -4.01
N PHE A 169 -10.39 -10.08 -3.15
CA PHE A 169 -10.16 -11.50 -2.88
C PHE A 169 -11.37 -12.20 -2.23
N ARG A 170 -12.28 -11.43 -1.63
CA ARG A 170 -13.54 -11.94 -1.07
C ARG A 170 -14.35 -12.67 -2.14
N GLN A 171 -14.34 -12.21 -3.39
CA GLN A 171 -15.08 -12.83 -4.50
C GLN A 171 -14.58 -14.25 -4.81
N HIS A 172 -13.37 -14.59 -4.36
CA HIS A 172 -12.76 -15.92 -4.49
C HIS A 172 -12.74 -16.69 -3.16
N GLY A 173 -13.45 -16.23 -2.13
CA GLY A 173 -13.42 -16.83 -0.79
C GLY A 173 -12.12 -16.56 0.00
N LEU A 174 -11.30 -15.62 -0.47
CA LEU A 174 -9.95 -15.35 0.05
C LEU A 174 -9.88 -14.09 0.92
N ARG A 175 -10.89 -13.88 1.79
CA ARG A 175 -10.98 -12.76 2.77
C ARG A 175 -11.09 -11.37 2.13
N ASP A 176 -11.20 -10.35 2.97
CA ASP A 176 -11.52 -8.95 2.58
C ASP A 176 -10.27 -8.15 2.16
N ASN A 177 -9.21 -8.86 1.78
CA ASN A 177 -7.99 -8.26 1.24
C ASN A 177 -8.25 -7.81 -0.21
N VAL A 178 -7.42 -6.89 -0.68
CA VAL A 178 -7.51 -6.35 -2.04
C VAL A 178 -6.16 -6.30 -2.72
N ALA A 179 -6.20 -6.33 -4.06
CA ALA A 179 -5.08 -6.00 -4.92
C ALA A 179 -5.51 -5.02 -6.02
N GLN A 180 -4.54 -4.32 -6.58
CA GLN A 180 -4.73 -3.38 -7.67
C GLN A 180 -3.62 -3.60 -8.68
N LEU A 181 -4.01 -3.95 -9.90
CA LEU A 181 -3.09 -4.15 -11.02
C LEU A 181 -3.28 -2.99 -12.00
N SER A 182 -2.20 -2.50 -12.60
CA SER A 182 -2.26 -1.44 -13.59
C SER A 182 -1.22 -1.64 -14.67
N VAL A 183 -1.66 -1.48 -15.91
CA VAL A 183 -0.81 -1.49 -17.10
C VAL A 183 -0.50 -0.05 -17.46
N PHE A 184 0.79 0.26 -17.53
CA PHE A 184 1.32 1.56 -17.92
C PHE A 184 2.07 1.44 -19.23
N GLU A 185 1.96 2.46 -20.06
CA GLU A 185 2.88 2.71 -21.18
C GLU A 185 3.85 3.83 -20.77
N THR A 186 5.14 3.63 -21.05
CA THR A 186 6.12 4.70 -20.84
C THR A 186 5.98 5.75 -21.94
N ARG A 187 6.04 7.03 -21.58
CA ARG A 187 5.95 8.11 -22.58
C ARG A 187 7.25 8.32 -23.36
N GLU A 188 8.39 7.97 -22.75
CA GLU A 188 9.71 8.05 -23.38
C GLU A 188 9.90 6.93 -24.42
N ALA A 189 9.37 5.74 -24.17
CA ALA A 189 9.39 4.63 -25.12
C ALA A 189 7.99 4.01 -25.26
N LYS A 190 7.23 4.57 -26.20
CA LYS A 190 5.82 4.20 -26.47
C LYS A 190 5.59 2.72 -26.82
N SER A 191 6.63 1.92 -27.07
CA SER A 191 6.50 0.48 -27.31
C SER A 191 6.62 -0.37 -26.03
N ARG A 192 6.99 0.23 -24.89
CA ARG A 192 7.24 -0.49 -23.64
C ARG A 192 6.08 -0.33 -22.67
N ARG A 193 5.46 -1.46 -22.36
CA ARG A 193 4.41 -1.58 -21.34
C ARG A 193 5.00 -2.14 -20.05
N LEU A 194 4.54 -1.61 -18.93
CA LEU A 194 4.88 -2.03 -17.57
C LEU A 194 3.58 -2.43 -16.89
N ILE A 195 3.54 -3.63 -16.31
CA ILE A 195 2.44 -3.98 -15.41
C ILE A 195 2.93 -3.88 -13.98
N VAL A 196 2.18 -3.19 -13.15
CA VAL A 196 2.50 -3.02 -11.74
C VAL A 196 1.31 -3.45 -10.89
N GLY A 197 1.57 -4.37 -9.98
CA GLY A 197 0.59 -4.87 -9.03
C GLY A 197 0.91 -4.45 -7.60
N ASN A 198 -0.09 -3.94 -6.91
CA ASN A 198 -0.08 -3.67 -5.48
C ASN A 198 -1.03 -4.64 -4.78
N ILE A 199 -0.54 -5.33 -3.75
CA ILE A 199 -1.31 -6.29 -2.99
C ILE A 199 -1.10 -6.08 -1.49
N HIS A 200 -2.18 -6.15 -0.73
CA HIS A 200 -2.12 -6.23 0.73
C HIS A 200 -2.56 -7.64 1.17
N VAL A 201 -1.59 -8.55 1.26
CA VAL A 201 -1.79 -9.97 1.59
C VAL A 201 -2.27 -10.14 3.03
N LEU A 202 -3.02 -11.21 3.30
CA LEU A 202 -3.46 -11.57 4.65
C LEU A 202 -2.26 -11.66 5.62
N TYR A 203 -2.39 -10.97 6.76
CA TYR A 203 -1.35 -10.97 7.80
C TYR A 203 -1.19 -12.33 8.50
N ASN A 204 -2.30 -13.02 8.80
CA ASN A 204 -2.35 -14.19 9.70
C ASN A 204 -1.25 -15.23 9.37
N PRO A 205 -0.28 -15.50 10.26
CA PRO A 205 0.86 -16.38 9.98
C PRO A 205 0.44 -17.83 9.71
N ASN A 206 -0.69 -18.27 10.26
CA ASN A 206 -1.15 -19.66 10.17
C ASN A 206 -2.00 -19.93 8.92
N ARG A 207 -2.20 -18.93 8.05
CA ARG A 207 -3.06 -19.03 6.87
C ARG A 207 -2.29 -18.86 5.56
N GLY A 208 -1.20 -19.62 5.44
CA GLY A 208 -0.39 -19.66 4.22
C GLY A 208 -1.19 -20.10 2.99
N ASP A 209 -2.19 -20.95 3.18
CA ASP A 209 -3.17 -21.37 2.17
C ASP A 209 -3.88 -20.17 1.51
N VAL A 210 -4.39 -19.25 2.32
CA VAL A 210 -5.08 -18.04 1.83
C VAL A 210 -4.10 -17.09 1.16
N LYS A 211 -2.91 -16.91 1.74
CA LYS A 211 -1.86 -16.04 1.16
C LYS A 211 -1.46 -16.53 -0.23
N LEU A 212 -1.25 -17.84 -0.38
CA LEU A 212 -0.91 -18.45 -1.65
C LEU A 212 -2.05 -18.31 -2.65
N GLY A 213 -3.30 -18.52 -2.22
CA GLY A 213 -4.48 -18.26 -3.05
C GLY A 213 -4.55 -16.82 -3.56
N GLN A 214 -4.33 -15.84 -2.68
CA GLN A 214 -4.34 -14.41 -3.04
C GLN A 214 -3.25 -14.07 -4.06
N VAL A 215 -2.03 -14.55 -3.83
CA VAL A 215 -0.90 -14.34 -4.76
C VAL A 215 -1.19 -15.01 -6.11
N ARG A 216 -1.70 -16.25 -6.11
CA ARG A 216 -2.07 -16.97 -7.33
C ARG A 216 -3.15 -16.24 -8.13
N SER A 217 -4.18 -15.70 -7.47
CA SER A 217 -5.22 -14.90 -8.12
C SER A 217 -4.62 -13.69 -8.85
N CYS A 218 -3.65 -12.98 -8.24
CA CYS A 218 -2.97 -11.89 -8.93
C CYS A 218 -2.19 -12.36 -10.17
N PHE A 219 -1.46 -13.47 -10.08
CA PHE A 219 -0.75 -14.03 -11.23
C PHE A 219 -1.68 -14.42 -12.39
N LEU A 220 -2.88 -14.91 -12.10
CA LEU A 220 -3.89 -15.18 -13.13
C LEU A 220 -4.38 -13.89 -13.80
N SER A 221 -4.70 -12.85 -13.02
CA SER A 221 -5.06 -11.54 -13.57
C SER A 221 -3.93 -10.91 -14.40
N PHE A 222 -2.67 -11.03 -13.96
CA PHE A 222 -1.51 -10.59 -14.75
C PHE A 222 -1.43 -11.26 -16.13
N PHE A 223 -1.74 -12.55 -16.21
CA PHE A 223 -1.73 -13.27 -17.49
C PHE A 223 -2.77 -12.71 -18.47
N PHE A 224 -3.96 -12.36 -17.98
CA PHE A 224 -5.01 -11.74 -18.81
C PHE A 224 -4.62 -10.34 -19.29
N LEU A 225 -3.95 -9.53 -18.45
CA LEU A 225 -3.46 -8.20 -18.83
C LEU A 225 -2.29 -8.22 -19.83
N LEU A 226 -1.67 -9.39 -20.06
CA LEU A 226 -0.57 -9.59 -21.01
C LEU A 226 -1.00 -10.21 -22.34
N SER A 227 -2.22 -10.75 -22.43
CA SER A 227 -2.75 -11.46 -23.60
C SER A 227 -3.53 -10.53 -24.52
#